data_AF-A0A833WNY1-F1
#
_entry.id   AF-A0A833WNY1-F1
#
_cell.length_a   1.000
_cell.length_b   1.000
_cell.length_c   1.000
_cell.angle_alpha   90.00
_cell.angle_beta   90.00
_cell.angle_gamma   90.00
#
_symmetry.space_group_name_H-M   'P 1'
#
loop_
_entity.id
_entity.type
_entity.pdbx_description
1 polymer ?
#
loop_
_entity_poly.entity_id
_entity_poly.type
_entity_poly.pdbx_seq_one_letter_code
_entity_poly.pdbx_strand_id
1 'polypeptide(L)'
;MGKLANKKELPPKLWDPPPLLCKRYDLNDPVEIQRLARFATMTHDEAARIVQHAYRCHRGRELMRRILRSSIKKLWDATAGRFYYYSATTKETSWEKPRLLLNEADDELGSTADRHQNPAQGRRRVAVTLRPEKFHNEESAARTIQALYRRFAARKMLLQLITRRYRKILDPVSGQPYYYDSVSDTATWFRPAVFGE
;
A
#
# COMPACT_ATOMS: atom_id res chain seq x y z
N MET A 1 17.72 53.05 -13.20
CA MET A 1 16.70 52.00 -13.44
C MET A 1 17.42 50.67 -13.62
N GLY A 2 17.34 49.76 -12.65
CA GLY A 2 17.95 48.43 -12.75
C GLY A 2 17.50 47.55 -11.59
N LYS A 3 16.37 46.88 -11.72
CA LYS A 3 15.89 45.90 -10.73
C LYS A 3 16.70 44.62 -10.90
N LEU A 4 17.55 44.31 -9.92
CA LEU A 4 18.22 43.01 -9.79
C LEU A 4 17.16 41.93 -9.56
N ALA A 5 17.00 41.05 -10.55
CA ALA A 5 16.12 39.89 -10.46
C ALA A 5 16.65 38.93 -9.39
N ASN A 6 15.91 38.81 -8.29
CA ASN A 6 16.15 37.85 -7.24
C ASN A 6 15.94 36.44 -7.81
N LYS A 7 17.03 35.73 -8.11
CA LYS A 7 16.99 34.33 -8.55
C LYS A 7 16.48 33.51 -7.37
N LYS A 8 15.19 33.16 -7.38
CA LYS A 8 14.64 32.14 -6.48
C LYS A 8 15.39 30.84 -6.76
N GLU A 9 16.34 30.50 -5.90
CA GLU A 9 16.95 29.18 -5.89
C GLU A 9 15.83 28.16 -5.71
N LEU A 10 15.65 27.30 -6.71
CA LEU A 10 14.71 26.19 -6.63
C LEU A 10 15.19 25.29 -5.48
N PRO A 11 14.29 24.81 -4.60
CA PRO A 11 14.67 23.94 -3.51
C PRO A 11 15.45 22.73 -4.06
N PRO A 12 16.49 22.26 -3.34
CA PRO A 12 17.31 21.15 -3.80
C PRO A 12 16.40 19.97 -4.12
N LYS A 13 16.44 19.53 -5.39
CA LYS A 13 15.58 18.47 -5.92
C LYS A 13 15.93 17.17 -5.20
N LEU A 14 15.15 16.85 -4.17
CA LEU A 14 15.53 15.99 -3.05
C LEU A 14 15.27 14.50 -3.31
N TRP A 15 14.48 14.17 -4.33
CA TRP A 15 14.09 12.79 -4.61
C TRP A 15 13.60 12.64 -6.06
N ASP A 16 14.21 11.72 -6.82
CA ASP A 16 13.65 11.25 -8.08
C ASP A 16 12.70 10.08 -7.79
N PRO A 17 11.36 10.28 -7.81
CA PRO A 17 10.43 9.21 -7.53
C PRO A 17 10.65 8.03 -8.49
N PRO A 18 10.57 6.78 -7.99
CA PRO A 18 10.68 5.60 -8.85
C PRO A 18 9.63 5.69 -9.98
N PRO A 19 9.96 5.35 -11.24
CA PRO A 19 9.04 5.50 -12.38
C PRO A 19 7.68 4.80 -12.21
N LEU A 20 7.57 3.80 -11.33
CA LEU A 20 6.30 3.15 -10.96
C LEU A 20 5.35 4.03 -10.15
N LEU A 21 5.91 4.96 -9.37
CA LEU A 21 5.17 5.92 -8.56
C LEU A 21 4.67 7.07 -9.43
N CYS A 22 5.46 7.48 -10.43
CA CYS A 22 5.02 8.41 -11.48
C CYS A 22 3.89 7.84 -12.34
N LYS A 23 3.92 6.54 -12.68
CA LYS A 23 2.91 5.91 -13.55
C LYS A 23 1.47 5.86 -13.00
N ARG A 24 1.24 6.14 -11.70
CA ARG A 24 -0.14 6.20 -11.14
C ARG A 24 -0.72 7.62 -11.09
N TYR A 25 0.08 8.65 -11.36
CA TYR A 25 -0.35 10.03 -11.36
C TYR A 25 0.32 10.75 -12.54
N ASP A 26 -0.43 10.91 -13.63
CA ASP A 26 -0.03 11.62 -14.85
C ASP A 26 0.24 13.11 -14.57
N LEU A 27 1.38 13.43 -13.96
CA LEU A 27 1.82 14.82 -13.80
C LEU A 27 3.27 14.88 -14.26
N ASN A 28 3.48 15.66 -15.32
CA ASN A 28 4.79 15.99 -15.90
C ASN A 28 5.70 16.77 -14.94
N ASP A 29 5.21 17.11 -13.75
CA ASP A 29 5.99 17.59 -12.61
C ASP A 29 6.05 16.52 -11.53
N PRO A 30 7.16 16.41 -10.76
CA PRO A 30 7.19 15.51 -9.62
C PRO A 30 6.07 15.92 -8.67
N VAL A 31 4.97 15.15 -8.67
CA VAL A 31 4.01 15.18 -7.58
C VAL A 31 4.76 14.61 -6.40
N GLU A 32 5.46 15.50 -5.69
CA GLU A 32 5.71 15.27 -4.29
C GLU A 32 4.35 14.98 -3.70
N ILE A 33 4.08 13.70 -3.44
CA ILE A 33 2.94 13.32 -2.62
C ILE A 33 3.20 14.12 -1.35
N GLN A 34 2.42 15.17 -1.08
CA GLN A 34 2.73 16.14 -0.03
C GLN A 34 2.95 15.46 1.34
N ARG A 35 2.36 14.27 1.52
CA ARG A 35 2.55 13.39 2.68
C ARG A 35 3.96 12.80 2.80
N LEU A 36 4.65 12.59 1.69
CA LEU A 36 6.03 12.08 1.62
C LEU A 36 7.09 13.17 1.72
N ALA A 37 6.77 14.42 1.37
CA ALA A 37 7.69 15.55 1.53
C ALA A 37 8.19 15.67 2.98
N ARG A 38 7.30 15.46 3.96
CA ARG A 38 7.66 15.44 5.40
C ARG A 38 8.71 14.38 5.75
N PHE A 39 8.72 13.24 5.05
CA PHE A 39 9.65 12.15 5.34
C PHE A 39 11.00 12.31 4.66
N ALA A 40 11.07 13.12 3.59
CA ALA A 40 12.32 13.35 2.85
C ALA A 40 13.32 14.24 3.63
N THR A 41 12.81 15.18 4.44
CA THR A 41 13.62 16.06 5.29
C THR A 41 13.74 15.57 6.73
N MET A 42 13.28 14.34 7.01
CA MET A 42 13.17 13.83 8.37
C MET A 42 14.51 13.34 8.90
N THR A 43 14.88 13.76 10.11
CA THR A 43 16.10 13.27 10.77
C THR A 43 15.95 11.81 11.20
N HIS A 44 17.07 11.11 11.41
CA HIS A 44 17.07 9.73 11.87
C HIS A 44 16.34 9.57 13.22
N ASP A 45 16.46 10.53 14.13
CA ASP A 45 15.79 10.51 15.43
C ASP A 45 14.28 10.72 15.33
N GLU A 46 13.83 11.58 14.40
CA GLU A 46 12.42 11.74 14.09
C GLU A 46 11.83 10.46 13.50
N ALA A 47 12.54 9.82 12.58
CA ALA A 47 12.16 8.52 12.02
C ALA A 47 12.04 7.47 13.14
N ALA A 48 13.04 7.41 14.02
CA ALA A 48 13.06 6.49 15.15
C ALA A 48 11.86 6.72 16.08
N ARG A 49 11.52 7.97 16.41
CA ARG A 49 10.34 8.29 17.24
C ARG A 49 9.03 7.80 16.62
N ILE A 50 8.87 7.94 15.31
CA ILE A 50 7.67 7.45 14.60
C ILE A 50 7.56 5.93 14.71
N VAL A 51 8.67 5.22 14.46
CA VAL A 51 8.71 3.75 14.56
C VAL A 51 8.45 3.28 15.98
N GLN A 52 9.10 3.91 16.97
CA GLN A 52 8.89 3.62 18.39
C GLN A 52 7.45 3.87 18.82
N HIS A 53 6.85 5.00 18.40
CA HIS A 53 5.45 5.29 18.66
C HIS A 53 4.53 4.23 18.06
N ALA A 54 4.74 3.87 16.79
CA ALA A 54 3.97 2.83 16.12
C ALA A 54 4.07 1.48 16.85
N TYR A 55 5.28 1.10 17.30
CA TYR A 55 5.49 -0.11 18.08
C TYR A 55 4.80 -0.08 19.44
N ARG A 56 4.89 1.03 20.18
CA ARG A 56 4.18 1.20 21.47
C ARG A 56 2.67 1.09 21.29
N CYS A 57 2.11 1.72 20.26
CA CYS A 57 0.70 1.58 19.92
C CYS A 57 0.34 0.13 19.54
N HIS A 58 1.16 -0.54 18.75
CA HIS A 58 0.96 -1.95 18.40
C HIS A 58 0.95 -2.83 19.66
N ARG A 59 1.96 -2.69 20.53
CA ARG A 59 2.05 -3.43 21.80
C ARG A 59 0.85 -3.18 22.71
N GLY A 60 0.41 -1.93 22.84
CA GLY A 60 -0.79 -1.59 23.62
C GLY A 60 -2.06 -2.25 23.05
N ARG A 61 -2.23 -2.23 21.72
CA ARG A 61 -3.35 -2.89 21.06
C ARG A 61 -3.29 -4.41 21.21
N GLU A 62 -2.13 -5.04 21.08
CA GLU A 62 -1.96 -6.48 21.32
C GLU A 62 -2.30 -6.87 22.76
N LEU A 63 -1.87 -6.07 23.74
CA LEU A 63 -2.23 -6.28 25.14
C LEU A 63 -3.75 -6.23 25.32
N MET A 64 -4.42 -5.21 24.78
CA MET A 64 -5.88 -5.09 24.87
C MET A 64 -6.59 -6.23 24.16
N ARG A 65 -6.13 -6.64 22.97
CA ARG A 65 -6.69 -7.82 22.29
C ARG A 65 -6.57 -9.06 23.13
N ARG A 66 -5.41 -9.29 23.78
CA ARG A 66 -5.22 -10.43 24.68
C ARG A 66 -6.22 -10.41 25.83
N ILE A 67 -6.45 -9.25 26.46
CA ILE A 67 -7.45 -9.09 27.53
C ILE A 67 -8.86 -9.37 26.99
N LEU A 68 -9.23 -8.79 25.86
CA LEU A 68 -10.54 -9.02 25.23
C LEU A 68 -10.75 -10.49 24.87
N ARG A 69 -9.73 -11.19 24.35
CA ARG A 69 -9.81 -12.63 24.07
C ARG A 69 -10.05 -13.46 25.33
N SER A 70 -9.50 -13.05 26.47
CA SER A 70 -9.73 -13.75 27.74
C SER A 70 -11.11 -13.48 28.35
N SER A 71 -11.71 -12.33 28.08
CA SER A 71 -12.99 -11.95 28.70
C SER A 71 -14.21 -12.11 27.79
N ILE A 72 -14.05 -12.07 26.46
CA ILE A 72 -15.17 -12.07 25.51
C ILE A 72 -15.30 -13.45 24.86
N LYS A 73 -16.49 -14.04 24.95
CA LYS A 73 -16.84 -15.33 24.35
C LYS A 73 -17.75 -15.13 23.14
N LYS A 74 -17.41 -15.73 22.01
CA LYS A 74 -18.27 -15.83 20.82
C LYS A 74 -19.19 -17.03 20.99
N LEU A 75 -20.50 -16.80 20.96
CA LEU A 75 -21.53 -17.82 21.20
C LEU A 75 -22.51 -17.83 20.02
N TRP A 76 -23.03 -19.00 19.67
CA TRP A 76 -24.04 -19.14 18.63
C TRP A 76 -25.43 -19.06 19.24
N ASP A 77 -26.29 -18.22 18.70
CA ASP A 77 -27.72 -18.21 19.03
C ASP A 77 -28.51 -18.95 17.95
N ALA A 78 -29.11 -20.08 18.32
CA ALA A 78 -29.92 -20.90 17.43
C ALA A 78 -31.25 -20.21 17.06
N THR A 79 -31.76 -19.30 17.89
CA THR A 79 -33.03 -18.60 17.62
C THR A 79 -32.85 -17.48 16.61
N ALA A 80 -31.77 -16.71 16.74
CA ALA A 80 -31.43 -15.62 15.82
C ALA A 80 -30.59 -16.07 14.61
N GLY A 81 -30.08 -17.30 14.61
CA GLY A 81 -29.24 -17.85 13.54
C GLY A 81 -27.93 -17.08 13.31
N ARG A 82 -27.39 -16.43 14.35
CA ARG A 82 -26.17 -15.63 14.26
C ARG A 82 -25.34 -15.69 15.54
N PHE A 83 -24.05 -15.39 15.43
CA PHE A 83 -23.16 -15.30 16.59
C PHE A 83 -23.41 -14.00 17.38
N TYR A 84 -23.30 -14.09 18.71
CA TYR A 84 -23.22 -12.96 19.62
C TYR A 84 -21.96 -13.05 20.48
N TYR A 85 -21.57 -11.92 21.06
CA TYR A 85 -20.39 -11.78 21.90
C TYR A 85 -20.82 -11.50 23.33
N TYR A 86 -20.48 -12.41 24.25
CA TYR A 86 -20.72 -12.25 25.68
C TYR A 86 -19.46 -11.77 26.39
N SER A 87 -19.56 -10.66 27.11
CA SER A 87 -18.51 -10.12 27.96
C SER A 87 -18.59 -10.75 29.34
N ALA A 88 -17.63 -11.59 29.71
CA ALA A 88 -17.57 -12.20 31.04
C ALA A 88 -17.29 -11.17 32.15
N THR A 89 -16.71 -10.02 31.81
CA THR A 89 -16.38 -8.95 32.77
C THR A 89 -17.58 -8.07 33.09
N THR A 90 -18.36 -7.65 32.08
CA THR A 90 -19.54 -6.78 32.28
C THR A 90 -20.84 -7.56 32.39
N LYS A 91 -20.83 -8.86 32.07
CA LYS A 91 -22.01 -9.74 31.96
C LYS A 91 -23.01 -9.29 30.90
N GLU A 92 -22.58 -8.43 29.97
CA GLU A 92 -23.40 -7.93 28.87
C GLU A 92 -23.21 -8.77 27.61
N THR A 93 -24.24 -8.80 26.78
CA THR A 93 -24.20 -9.42 25.45
C THR A 93 -24.27 -8.32 24.38
N SER A 94 -23.46 -8.47 23.33
CA SER A 94 -23.49 -7.59 22.17
C SER A 94 -23.49 -8.42 20.89
N TRP A 95 -24.23 -7.95 19.90
CA TRP A 95 -24.24 -8.53 18.57
C TRP A 95 -23.06 -8.04 17.71
N GLU A 96 -22.39 -6.96 18.14
CA GLU A 96 -21.27 -6.37 17.41
C GLU A 96 -19.93 -6.91 17.90
N LYS A 97 -19.08 -7.35 16.97
CA LYS A 97 -17.70 -7.75 17.28
C LYS A 97 -16.91 -6.52 17.76
N PRO A 98 -16.22 -6.58 18.91
CA PRO A 98 -15.39 -5.49 19.40
C PRO A 98 -14.38 -5.05 18.34
N ARG A 99 -14.26 -3.73 18.12
CA ARG A 99 -13.44 -3.15 17.04
C ARG A 99 -11.99 -3.64 17.01
N LEU A 100 -11.40 -3.91 18.18
CA LEU A 100 -10.03 -4.41 18.28
C LEU A 100 -9.85 -5.85 17.79
N LEU A 101 -10.93 -6.64 17.70
CA LEU A 101 -10.95 -8.03 17.21
C LEU A 101 -11.34 -8.14 15.73
N LEU A 102 -11.72 -7.04 15.06
CA LEU A 102 -12.28 -7.08 13.70
C LEU A 102 -11.27 -7.46 12.60
N ASN A 103 -9.98 -7.26 12.83
CA ASN A 103 -8.94 -7.41 11.80
C ASN A 103 -8.22 -8.77 11.81
N GLU A 104 -8.58 -9.67 12.72
CA GLU A 104 -8.02 -11.02 12.72
C GLU A 104 -8.69 -11.82 11.61
N ALA A 105 -7.89 -12.57 10.85
CA ALA A 105 -8.32 -13.43 9.74
C ALA A 105 -9.13 -14.67 10.20
N ASP A 106 -9.83 -14.57 11.34
CA ASP A 106 -10.68 -15.60 11.93
C ASP A 106 -12.07 -15.68 11.26
N ASP A 107 -12.18 -15.28 9.99
CA ASP A 107 -13.33 -15.55 9.13
C ASP A 107 -13.12 -16.88 8.34
N GLU A 108 -12.37 -17.83 8.91
CA GLU A 108 -12.43 -19.22 8.49
C GLU A 108 -13.58 -19.93 9.25
N LEU A 109 -14.51 -20.49 8.48
CA LEU A 109 -15.77 -21.14 8.89
C LEU A 109 -16.92 -20.21 9.33
N GLY A 110 -17.56 -19.57 8.37
CA GLY A 110 -18.98 -19.22 8.52
C GLY A 110 -19.46 -17.93 7.86
N SER A 111 -19.27 -17.76 6.55
CA SER A 111 -20.22 -17.07 5.65
C SER A 111 -19.67 -17.08 4.22
N THR A 112 -19.87 -18.18 3.50
CA THR A 112 -19.65 -18.26 2.05
C THR A 112 -20.89 -17.84 1.25
N ALA A 113 -21.93 -17.31 1.89
CA ALA A 113 -23.24 -17.11 1.25
C ALA A 113 -23.50 -15.71 0.67
N ASP A 114 -22.69 -14.68 0.96
CA ASP A 114 -23.03 -13.30 0.55
C ASP A 114 -21.98 -12.60 -0.34
N ARG A 115 -21.19 -13.39 -1.09
CA ARG A 115 -20.13 -12.85 -1.96
C ARG A 115 -20.58 -12.46 -3.37
N HIS A 116 -21.89 -12.37 -3.61
CA HIS A 116 -22.47 -11.86 -4.85
C HIS A 116 -23.39 -10.68 -4.55
N GLN A 117 -22.80 -9.48 -4.44
CA GLN A 117 -23.33 -8.25 -5.04
C GLN A 117 -22.34 -7.08 -4.86
N ASN A 118 -22.19 -6.30 -5.93
CA ASN A 118 -21.44 -5.04 -6.07
C ASN A 118 -19.93 -5.10 -6.41
N PRO A 119 -19.59 -5.25 -7.71
CA PRO A 119 -18.23 -4.97 -8.23
C PRO A 119 -17.86 -3.46 -8.24
N ALA A 120 -18.72 -2.57 -7.74
CA ALA A 120 -18.55 -1.11 -7.84
C ALA A 120 -17.73 -0.46 -6.70
N GLN A 121 -17.45 -1.17 -5.60
CA GLN A 121 -16.58 -0.66 -4.54
C GLN A 121 -15.13 -1.08 -4.83
N GLY A 122 -14.37 -0.12 -5.37
CA GLY A 122 -12.99 -0.30 -5.79
C GLY A 122 -12.18 -1.15 -4.81
N ARG A 123 -11.47 -2.16 -5.35
CA ARG A 123 -10.61 -3.10 -4.63
C ARG A 123 -9.93 -2.40 -3.45
N ARG A 124 -10.51 -2.53 -2.26
CA ARG A 124 -9.90 -2.07 -1.01
C ARG A 124 -8.56 -2.77 -0.98
N ARG A 125 -7.45 -2.03 -1.06
CA ARG A 125 -6.13 -2.63 -1.05
C ARG A 125 -6.01 -3.39 0.26
N VAL A 126 -6.22 -4.71 0.21
CA VAL A 126 -5.97 -5.58 1.34
C VAL A 126 -4.51 -5.33 1.68
N ALA A 127 -4.25 -4.83 2.89
CA ALA A 127 -2.90 -4.69 3.36
C ALA A 127 -2.23 -6.04 3.15
N VAL A 128 -1.14 -6.09 2.38
CA VAL A 128 -0.43 -7.34 2.12
C VAL A 128 0.03 -7.84 3.47
N THR A 129 -0.72 -8.78 4.05
CA THR A 129 -0.37 -9.41 5.30
C THR A 129 0.90 -10.19 5.02
N LEU A 130 2.00 -9.73 5.63
CA LEU A 130 3.26 -10.45 5.58
C LEU A 130 2.97 -11.85 6.13
N ARG A 131 3.19 -12.89 5.32
CA ARG A 131 2.94 -14.27 5.74
C ARG A 131 3.96 -14.61 6.84
N PRO A 132 3.53 -14.80 8.10
CA PRO A 132 4.47 -15.00 9.22
C PRO A 132 5.37 -16.22 9.02
N GLU A 133 4.86 -17.23 8.34
CA GLU A 133 5.58 -18.44 7.88
C GLU A 133 6.86 -18.14 7.11
N LYS A 134 6.98 -16.98 6.46
CA LYS A 134 8.17 -16.62 5.68
C LYS A 134 9.25 -15.92 6.51
N PHE A 135 8.94 -15.57 7.76
CA PHE A 135 9.80 -14.77 8.64
C PHE A 135 10.00 -15.44 10.00
N HIS A 136 9.89 -16.77 10.08
CA HIS A 136 9.97 -17.52 11.34
C HIS A 136 11.41 -17.68 11.86
N ASN A 137 12.41 -17.62 10.98
CA ASN A 137 13.82 -17.71 11.32
C ASN A 137 14.61 -16.55 10.67
N GLU A 138 15.73 -16.13 11.28
CA GLU A 138 16.56 -15.03 10.79
C GLU A 138 17.06 -15.28 9.36
N GLU A 139 17.58 -16.47 9.08
CA GLU A 139 18.03 -16.84 7.73
C GLU A 139 16.88 -16.83 6.72
N SER A 140 15.71 -17.32 7.12
CA SER A 140 14.52 -17.35 6.26
C SER A 140 14.06 -15.93 5.94
N ALA A 141 14.04 -15.05 6.95
CA ALA A 141 13.70 -13.64 6.82
C ALA A 141 14.69 -12.93 5.88
N ALA A 142 16.00 -13.14 6.09
CA ALA A 142 17.05 -12.59 5.24
C ALA A 142 16.88 -13.03 3.77
N ARG A 143 16.64 -14.32 3.51
CA ARG A 143 16.39 -14.82 2.14
C ARG A 143 15.18 -14.15 1.51
N THR A 144 14.07 -14.00 2.23
CA THR A 144 12.90 -13.28 1.72
C THR A 144 13.19 -11.82 1.42
N ILE A 145 13.85 -11.09 2.32
CA ILE A 145 14.20 -9.68 2.13
C ILE A 145 15.11 -9.52 0.91
N GLN A 146 16.13 -10.36 0.79
CA GLN A 146 17.01 -10.37 -0.38
C GLN A 146 16.26 -10.70 -1.67
N ALA A 147 15.35 -11.68 -1.67
CA ALA A 147 14.54 -12.03 -2.85
C ALA A 147 13.62 -10.88 -3.26
N LEU A 148 13.02 -10.19 -2.28
CA LEU A 148 12.23 -8.98 -2.51
C LEU A 148 13.07 -7.87 -3.12
N TYR A 149 14.29 -7.65 -2.61
CA TYR A 149 15.21 -6.67 -3.17
C TYR A 149 15.65 -7.02 -4.59
N ARG A 150 16.05 -8.27 -4.85
CA ARG A 150 16.41 -8.72 -6.20
C ARG A 150 15.27 -8.51 -7.20
N ARG A 151 14.04 -8.86 -6.81
CA ARG A 151 12.83 -8.59 -7.60
C ARG A 151 12.64 -7.11 -7.86
N PHE A 152 12.80 -6.28 -6.83
CA PHE A 152 12.71 -4.83 -6.94
C PHE A 152 13.77 -4.27 -7.90
N ALA A 153 15.03 -4.68 -7.74
CA ALA A 153 16.14 -4.25 -8.57
C ALA A 153 15.93 -4.65 -10.04
N ALA A 154 15.56 -5.90 -10.32
CA ALA A 154 15.25 -6.37 -11.67
C ALA A 154 14.10 -5.57 -12.30
N ARG A 155 13.03 -5.33 -11.54
CA ARG A 155 11.89 -4.52 -12.01
C ARG A 155 12.30 -3.07 -12.27
N LYS A 156 13.13 -2.47 -11.41
CA LYS A 156 13.65 -1.11 -11.59
C LYS A 156 14.46 -1.02 -12.89
N MET A 157 15.37 -1.96 -13.12
CA MET A 157 16.18 -2.00 -14.35
C MET A 157 15.32 -2.16 -15.60
N LEU A 158 14.37 -3.12 -15.59
CA LEU A 158 13.45 -3.33 -16.70
C LEU A 158 12.68 -2.06 -17.06
N LEU A 159 12.18 -1.34 -16.07
CA LEU A 159 11.45 -0.10 -16.30
C LEU A 159 12.33 1.00 -16.85
N GLN A 160 13.58 1.12 -16.40
CA GLN A 160 14.52 2.08 -16.98
C GLN A 160 14.77 1.79 -18.46
N LEU A 161 14.88 0.52 -18.85
CA LEU A 161 15.01 0.12 -20.26
C LEU A 161 13.74 0.46 -21.05
N ILE A 162 12.56 0.15 -20.50
CA ILE A 162 11.27 0.46 -21.15
C ILE A 162 11.10 1.97 -21.33
N THR A 163 11.47 2.79 -20.33
CA THR A 163 11.36 4.26 -20.44
C THR A 163 12.29 4.83 -21.51
N ARG A 164 13.46 4.21 -21.75
CA ARG A 164 14.36 4.62 -22.83
C ARG A 164 13.84 4.20 -24.21
N ARG A 165 13.19 3.03 -24.28
CA ARG A 165 12.69 2.43 -25.52
C ARG A 165 11.34 3.01 -25.96
N TYR A 166 10.41 3.20 -25.04
CA TYR A 166 9.05 3.61 -25.35
C TYR A 166 8.78 5.04 -24.90
N ARG A 167 8.27 5.86 -25.80
CA ARG A 167 7.77 7.22 -25.51
C ARG A 167 6.24 7.23 -25.61
N LYS A 168 5.57 7.75 -24.57
CA LYS A 168 4.13 8.05 -24.62
C LYS A 168 3.98 9.46 -25.17
N ILE A 169 3.33 9.61 -26.32
CA ILE A 169 3.13 10.86 -27.03
C ILE A 169 1.61 11.08 -27.14
N LEU A 170 1.15 12.34 -27.08
CA LEU A 170 -0.24 12.67 -27.33
C LEU A 170 -0.40 13.01 -28.81
N ASP A 171 -1.38 12.39 -29.46
CA ASP A 171 -1.76 12.78 -30.80
C ASP A 171 -2.41 14.18 -30.76
N PRO A 172 -1.91 15.17 -31.52
CA PRO A 172 -2.44 16.53 -31.52
C PRO A 172 -3.88 16.63 -32.02
N VAL A 173 -4.36 15.66 -32.78
CA VAL A 173 -5.72 15.69 -33.35
C VAL A 173 -6.73 15.05 -32.40
N SER A 174 -6.47 13.82 -31.92
CA SER A 174 -7.40 13.10 -31.05
C SER A 174 -7.21 13.38 -29.56
N GLY A 175 -6.06 13.93 -29.15
CA GLY A 175 -5.66 14.07 -27.74
C GLY A 175 -5.38 12.72 -27.06
N GLN A 176 -5.42 11.60 -27.79
CA GLN A 176 -5.21 10.26 -27.24
C GLN A 176 -3.72 9.94 -27.16
N PRO A 177 -3.27 9.23 -26.10
CA PRO A 177 -1.89 8.80 -26.01
C PRO A 177 -1.60 7.62 -26.93
N TYR A 178 -0.52 7.69 -27.69
CA TYR A 178 0.08 6.56 -28.39
C TYR A 178 1.50 6.30 -27.89
N TYR A 179 1.98 5.07 -28.07
CA TYR A 179 3.28 4.60 -27.62
C TYR A 179 4.19 4.38 -28.83
N TYR A 180 5.29 5.12 -28.87
CA TYR A 180 6.31 5.02 -29.91
C TYR A 180 7.52 4.23 -29.39
N ASP A 181 7.88 3.15 -30.07
CA ASP A 181 9.09 2.36 -29.82
C ASP A 181 10.26 2.93 -30.62
N SER A 182 11.26 3.50 -29.94
CA SER A 182 12.44 4.12 -30.54
C SER A 182 13.42 3.12 -31.15
N VAL A 183 13.31 1.83 -30.82
CA VAL A 183 14.19 0.77 -31.35
C VAL A 183 13.61 0.13 -32.60
N SER A 184 12.30 -0.12 -32.60
CA SER A 184 11.60 -0.75 -33.72
C SER A 184 11.01 0.26 -34.71
N ASP A 185 11.10 1.56 -34.42
CA ASP A 185 10.50 2.67 -35.17
C ASP A 185 9.01 2.44 -35.48
N THR A 186 8.27 1.91 -34.51
CA THR A 186 6.85 1.60 -34.66
C THR A 186 6.01 2.33 -33.61
N ALA A 187 4.84 2.79 -34.03
CA ALA A 187 3.86 3.42 -33.16
C ALA A 187 2.71 2.45 -32.90
N THR A 188 2.28 2.36 -31.65
CA THR A 188 1.16 1.52 -31.21
C THR A 188 0.21 2.34 -30.35
N TRP A 189 -1.08 2.26 -30.64
CA TRP A 189 -2.13 2.89 -29.83
C TRP A 189 -2.42 2.11 -28.56
N PHE A 190 -2.11 0.81 -28.55
CA PHE A 190 -2.28 -0.05 -27.40
C PHE A 190 -1.10 0.06 -26.45
N ARG A 191 -1.38 0.12 -25.14
CA ARG A 191 -0.35 0.09 -24.10
C ARG A 191 0.45 -1.21 -24.22
N PRO A 192 1.77 -1.15 -24.49
CA PRO A 192 2.56 -2.36 -24.68
C PRO A 192 2.55 -3.24 -23.42
N ALA A 193 2.49 -4.56 -23.58
CA ALA A 193 2.41 -5.51 -22.47
C ALA A 193 3.56 -5.37 -21.46
N VAL A 194 4.73 -4.87 -21.91
CA VAL A 194 5.89 -4.56 -21.06
C VAL A 194 5.61 -3.52 -19.98
N PHE A 195 4.57 -2.69 -20.12
CA PHE A 195 4.15 -1.73 -19.09
C PHE A 195 3.38 -2.37 -17.93
N GLY A 196 3.06 -3.68 -18.01
CA GLY A 196 2.20 -4.41 -17.09
C GLY A 196 0.73 -3.97 -17.20
N GLU A 197 -0.18 -4.84 -16.74
CA GLU A 197 -1.59 -4.44 -16.50
C GLU A 197 -1.67 -3.31 -15.47
#